data_AF-A0A3D2FAE4-F1
#
_entry.id   AF-A0A3D2FAE4-F1
#
_cell.length_a   1.000
_cell.length_b   1.000
_cell.length_c   1.000
_cell.angle_alpha   90.00
_cell.angle_beta   90.00
_cell.angle_gamma   90.00
#
_symmetry.space_group_name_H-M   'P 1'
#
loop_
_entity.id
_entity.type
_entity.pdbx_description
1 polymer ?
#
loop_
_entity_poly.entity_id
_entity_poly.type
_entity_poly.pdbx_seq_one_letter_code
_entity_poly.pdbx_strand_id
1 'polypeptide(L)'
;VHYQEKYYAAGKVPGGFFKREARPTEKETLTARLIDRPIRPLFVPGFKNEVLVMCTVLSHDLVNDPDMVAMIAASAALTISGAPFRGPIAACRVGFEDGEYILNPEVDDMQDLRLKPEQRLDLVVAGTKDAVMMVESEAY
;
A
#
# COMPACT_ATOMS: atom_id res chain seq x y z
N VAL A 1 9.60 7.03 -3.61
CA VAL A 1 8.77 6.74 -2.42
C VAL A 1 9.55 5.79 -1.52
N HIS A 2 9.55 6.02 -0.21
CA HIS A 2 10.00 5.06 0.78
C HIS A 2 8.82 4.63 1.64
N TYR A 3 8.68 3.31 1.80
CA TYR A 3 7.76 2.72 2.74
C TYR A 3 8.58 1.88 3.73
N GLN A 4 8.32 2.03 5.02
CA GLN A 4 9.05 1.32 6.07
C GLN A 4 8.11 0.83 7.16
N GLU A 5 8.29 -0.43 7.57
CA GLU A 5 7.61 -1.04 8.70
C GLU A 5 8.55 -1.09 9.91
N LYS A 6 8.11 -0.53 11.04
CA LYS A 6 8.87 -0.58 12.28
C LYS A 6 8.50 -1.84 13.05
N TYR A 7 9.47 -2.59 13.56
CA TYR A 7 9.17 -3.81 14.31
C TYR A 7 8.33 -3.50 15.57
N TYR A 8 8.56 -2.33 16.16
CA TYR A 8 7.78 -1.86 17.30
C TYR A 8 6.30 -1.64 16.96
N ALA A 9 5.94 -1.45 15.68
CA ALA A 9 4.55 -1.28 15.27
C ALA A 9 3.69 -2.51 15.63
N ALA A 10 4.32 -3.70 15.65
CA ALA A 10 3.73 -4.96 16.07
C ALA A 10 4.22 -5.42 17.46
N GLY A 11 4.82 -4.53 18.26
CA GLY A 11 5.34 -4.84 19.60
C GLY A 11 6.56 -5.78 19.60
N LYS A 12 7.30 -5.87 18.49
CA LYS A 12 8.45 -6.78 18.34
C LYS A 12 9.77 -6.01 18.36
N VAL A 13 10.84 -6.70 18.75
CA VAL A 13 12.24 -6.23 18.60
C VAL A 13 12.83 -6.90 17.35
N PRO A 14 13.61 -6.19 16.51
CA PRO A 14 14.20 -6.78 15.31
C PRO A 14 15.00 -8.05 15.59
N GLY A 15 14.80 -9.09 14.79
CA GLY A 15 15.39 -10.41 15.02
C GLY A 15 16.92 -10.47 14.81
N GLY A 16 17.48 -9.63 13.94
CA GLY A 16 18.89 -9.67 13.54
C GLY A 16 19.90 -9.36 14.65
N PHE A 17 21.19 -9.63 14.39
CA PHE A 17 22.28 -9.44 15.36
C PHE A 17 22.34 -8.01 15.91
N PHE A 18 22.20 -7.00 15.04
CA PHE A 18 22.27 -5.59 15.41
C PHE A 18 21.00 -5.04 16.07
N LYS A 19 19.91 -5.84 16.16
CA LYS A 19 18.62 -5.43 16.74
C LYS A 19 18.06 -4.11 16.19
N ARG A 20 18.30 -3.83 14.91
CA ARG A 20 17.87 -2.61 14.21
C ARG A 20 17.30 -2.93 12.84
N GLU A 21 16.31 -2.17 12.39
CA GLU A 21 15.87 -2.17 11.00
C GLU A 21 17.02 -1.72 10.10
N ALA A 22 17.23 -2.45 9.01
CA ALA A 22 18.34 -2.21 8.10
C ALA A 22 17.81 -1.94 6.69
N ARG A 23 18.10 -2.86 5.78
CA ARG A 23 17.73 -2.80 4.36
C ARG A 23 16.21 -2.99 4.24
N PRO A 24 15.55 -2.29 3.31
CA PRO A 24 14.17 -2.56 2.98
C PRO A 24 13.96 -4.04 2.63
N THR A 25 12.90 -4.61 3.18
CA THR A 25 12.40 -5.93 2.84
C THR A 25 11.79 -5.92 1.43
N GLU A 26 11.52 -7.11 0.90
CA GLU A 26 10.80 -7.24 -0.37
C GLU A 26 9.39 -6.64 -0.26
N LYS A 27 8.64 -6.92 0.82
CA LYS A 27 7.34 -6.31 1.09
C LYS A 27 7.45 -4.79 1.08
N GLU A 28 8.39 -4.20 1.83
CA GLU A 28 8.54 -2.75 1.89
C GLU A 28 8.84 -2.13 0.51
N THR A 29 9.67 -2.81 -0.29
CA THR A 29 10.01 -2.37 -1.64
C THR A 29 8.81 -2.47 -2.60
N LEU A 30 8.04 -3.55 -2.52
CA LEU A 30 6.82 -3.75 -3.31
C LEU A 30 5.75 -2.73 -2.93
N THR A 31 5.50 -2.50 -1.64
CA THR A 31 4.56 -1.47 -1.18
C THR A 31 4.98 -0.07 -1.61
N ALA A 32 6.28 0.25 -1.56
CA ALA A 32 6.79 1.52 -2.07
C ALA A 32 6.48 1.69 -3.57
N ARG A 33 6.61 0.62 -4.38
CA ARG A 33 6.24 0.63 -5.81
C ARG A 33 4.72 0.75 -6.00
N LEU A 34 3.94 0.08 -5.16
CA LEU A 34 2.47 0.12 -5.17
C LEU A 34 1.95 1.54 -4.93
N ILE A 35 2.56 2.28 -3.99
CA ILE A 35 2.26 3.69 -3.73
C ILE A 35 2.73 4.59 -4.89
N ASP A 36 3.93 4.36 -5.42
CA ASP A 36 4.55 5.22 -6.44
C ASP A 36 3.79 5.23 -7.78
N ARG A 37 3.34 4.06 -8.23
CA ARG A 37 2.68 3.88 -9.55
C ARG A 37 1.47 4.80 -9.77
N PRO A 38 0.47 4.88 -8.88
CA PRO A 38 -0.69 5.74 -9.09
C PRO A 38 -0.41 7.23 -8.91
N ILE A 39 0.55 7.62 -8.05
CA ILE A 39 0.83 9.05 -7.79
C ILE A 39 1.74 9.69 -8.84
N ARG A 40 2.69 8.95 -9.41
CA ARG A 40 3.68 9.46 -10.37
C ARG A 40 3.07 10.16 -11.59
N PRO A 41 2.05 9.61 -12.28
CA PRO A 41 1.44 10.27 -13.44
C PRO A 41 0.61 11.51 -13.09
N LEU A 42 0.33 11.76 -11.80
CA LEU A 42 -0.52 12.87 -11.37
C LEU A 42 0.24 14.17 -11.10
N PHE A 43 1.57 14.17 -11.17
CA PHE A 43 2.32 15.43 -11.17
C PHE A 43 2.10 16.18 -12.48
N VAL A 44 1.97 17.51 -12.40
CA VAL A 44 1.76 18.33 -13.60
C VAL A 44 2.91 18.16 -14.59
N PRO A 45 2.63 18.14 -15.91
CA PRO A 45 3.67 18.03 -16.93
C PRO A 45 4.75 19.11 -16.77
N GLY A 46 6.02 18.70 -16.87
CA GLY A 46 7.16 19.60 -16.74
C GLY A 46 7.63 19.87 -15.30
N PHE A 47 6.90 19.39 -14.29
CA PHE A 47 7.38 19.43 -12.90
C PHE A 47 8.55 18.46 -12.71
N LYS A 48 9.70 19.01 -12.32
CA LYS A 48 10.97 18.26 -12.13
C LYS A 48 11.59 18.46 -10.76
N ASN A 49 10.92 19.15 -9.85
CA ASN A 49 11.42 19.32 -8.49
C ASN A 49 11.43 17.96 -7.80
N GLU A 50 12.42 17.75 -6.96
CA GLU A 50 12.53 16.52 -6.18
C GLU A 50 11.36 16.42 -5.19
N VAL A 51 10.71 15.25 -5.16
CA VAL A 51 9.65 14.93 -4.20
C VAL A 51 9.96 13.59 -3.56
N LEU A 52 10.07 13.61 -2.24
CA LEU A 52 10.28 12.41 -1.42
C LEU A 52 9.05 12.15 -0.56
N VAL A 53 8.35 11.06 -0.85
CA VAL A 53 7.27 10.55 -0.01
C VAL A 53 7.85 9.48 0.91
N MET A 54 7.66 9.64 2.22
CA MET A 54 8.05 8.66 3.24
C MET A 54 6.81 8.21 4.03
N CYS A 55 6.52 6.92 3.98
CA CYS A 55 5.46 6.28 4.74
C CYS A 55 6.11 5.36 5.78
N THR A 56 5.80 5.57 7.06
CA THR A 56 6.33 4.74 8.15
C THR A 56 5.19 4.16 8.94
N VAL A 57 5.13 2.84 9.05
CA VAL A 57 4.14 2.16 9.89
C VAL A 57 4.60 2.24 11.35
N LEU A 58 3.81 2.94 12.16
CA LEU A 58 4.09 3.17 13.58
C LEU A 58 3.30 2.24 14.50
N SER A 59 2.19 1.71 14.03
CA SER A 59 1.33 0.76 14.74
C SER A 59 0.63 -0.13 13.73
N HIS A 60 0.48 -1.41 14.07
CA HIS A 60 -0.18 -2.42 13.27
C HIS A 60 -1.08 -3.25 14.20
N ASP A 61 -2.35 -3.38 13.85
CA ASP A 61 -3.36 -4.09 14.68
C ASP A 61 -3.38 -5.61 14.47
N LEU A 62 -2.63 -6.10 13.48
CA LEU A 62 -2.50 -7.49 13.04
C LEU A 62 -3.67 -7.99 12.20
N VAL A 63 -4.60 -7.11 11.86
CA VAL A 63 -5.83 -7.42 11.13
C VAL A 63 -5.83 -6.74 9.76
N ASN A 64 -5.39 -5.47 9.70
CA ASN A 64 -5.43 -4.66 8.50
C ASN A 64 -4.05 -4.53 7.85
N ASP A 65 -3.93 -4.81 6.55
CA ASP A 65 -2.67 -4.60 5.82
C ASP A 65 -2.38 -3.08 5.73
N PRO A 66 -1.21 -2.62 6.20
CA PRO A 66 -0.86 -1.20 6.22
C PRO A 66 -0.65 -0.58 4.83
N ASP A 67 -0.56 -1.38 3.76
CA ASP A 67 -0.34 -0.87 2.41
C ASP A 67 -1.47 0.06 1.94
N MET A 68 -2.73 -0.29 2.18
CA MET A 68 -3.90 0.53 1.82
C MET A 68 -3.90 1.84 2.59
N VAL A 69 -3.63 1.78 3.90
CA VAL A 69 -3.53 2.97 4.75
C VAL A 69 -2.37 3.85 4.30
N ALA A 70 -1.23 3.27 3.91
CA ALA A 70 -0.08 4.01 3.43
C ALA A 70 -0.34 4.71 2.09
N MET A 71 -1.08 4.08 1.17
CA MET A 71 -1.50 4.72 -0.08
C MET A 71 -2.43 5.91 0.17
N ILE A 72 -3.41 5.75 1.06
CA ILE A 72 -4.32 6.83 1.47
C ILE A 72 -3.53 7.96 2.15
N ALA A 73 -2.60 7.61 3.05
CA ALA A 73 -1.75 8.59 3.74
C ALA A 73 -0.86 9.36 2.76
N ALA A 74 -0.22 8.70 1.79
CA ALA A 74 0.57 9.35 0.75
C ALA A 74 -0.26 10.32 -0.09
N SER A 75 -1.47 9.92 -0.47
CA SER A 75 -2.43 10.76 -1.20
C SER A 75 -2.81 12.01 -0.41
N ALA A 76 -3.19 11.85 0.86
CA ALA A 76 -3.55 12.94 1.74
C ALA A 76 -2.37 13.90 1.95
N ALA A 77 -1.18 13.37 2.25
CA ALA A 77 0.04 14.14 2.46
C ALA A 77 0.42 14.96 1.23
N LEU A 78 0.39 14.37 0.03
CA LEU A 78 0.66 15.08 -1.22
C LEU A 78 -0.38 16.18 -1.48
N THR A 79 -1.65 15.90 -1.21
CA THR A 79 -2.74 16.86 -1.40
C THR A 79 -2.58 18.11 -0.52
N ILE A 80 -2.13 17.94 0.73
CA ILE A 80 -1.90 19.08 1.64
C ILE A 80 -0.50 19.71 1.51
N SER A 81 0.41 19.12 0.74
CA SER A 81 1.80 19.58 0.63
C SER A 81 1.97 20.89 -0.17
N GLY A 82 0.99 21.25 -1.00
CA GLY A 82 1.09 22.34 -1.97
C GLY A 82 1.91 22.00 -3.22
N ALA A 83 2.46 20.77 -3.33
CA ALA A 83 3.07 20.30 -4.57
C ALA A 83 2.02 20.26 -5.71
N PRO A 84 2.42 20.48 -6.98
CA PRO A 84 1.49 20.49 -8.11
C PRO A 84 1.09 19.06 -8.49
N PHE A 85 0.24 18.46 -7.66
CA PHE A 85 -0.25 17.09 -7.69
C PHE A 85 -1.75 17.08 -7.99
N ARG A 86 -2.16 16.35 -9.04
CA ARG A 86 -3.55 16.27 -9.53
C ARG A 86 -4.37 15.17 -8.84
N GLY A 87 -4.12 14.98 -7.54
CA GLY A 87 -4.93 14.08 -6.70
C GLY A 87 -6.21 14.74 -6.20
N PRO A 88 -6.87 14.17 -5.17
CA PRO A 88 -6.42 12.99 -4.41
C PRO A 88 -6.62 11.67 -5.19
N ILE A 89 -5.89 10.65 -4.77
CA ILE A 89 -6.20 9.24 -5.09
C ILE A 89 -6.83 8.53 -3.91
N ALA A 90 -7.64 7.52 -4.21
CA ALA A 90 -8.06 6.49 -3.27
C ALA A 90 -7.41 5.15 -3.67
N ALA A 91 -7.32 4.24 -2.71
CA ALA A 91 -6.89 2.87 -2.94
C ALA A 91 -7.79 1.93 -2.13
N CYS A 92 -8.04 0.74 -2.67
CA CYS A 92 -8.68 -0.36 -1.96
C CYS A 92 -8.10 -1.69 -2.40
N ARG A 93 -8.21 -2.67 -1.52
CA ARG A 93 -8.01 -4.08 -1.82
C ARG A 93 -9.37 -4.74 -1.95
N VAL A 94 -9.52 -5.63 -2.92
CA VAL A 94 -10.75 -6.36 -3.19
C VAL A 94 -10.43 -7.85 -3.14
N GLY A 95 -11.06 -8.52 -2.19
CA GLY A 95 -11.11 -9.97 -2.09
C GLY A 95 -12.31 -10.55 -2.84
N PHE A 96 -12.34 -11.87 -2.99
CA PHE A 96 -13.52 -12.58 -3.50
C PHE A 96 -13.74 -13.85 -2.68
N GLU A 97 -14.86 -13.95 -1.99
CA GLU A 97 -15.22 -15.05 -1.09
C GLU A 97 -16.69 -15.42 -1.26
N ASP A 98 -17.02 -16.71 -1.29
CA ASP A 98 -18.41 -17.22 -1.38
C ASP A 98 -19.26 -16.62 -2.51
N GLY A 99 -18.63 -16.22 -3.60
CA GLY A 99 -19.30 -15.62 -4.76
C GLY A 99 -19.46 -14.09 -4.69
N GLU A 100 -18.98 -13.45 -3.62
CA GLU A 100 -19.14 -12.03 -3.36
C GLU A 100 -17.78 -11.30 -3.31
N TYR A 101 -17.78 -10.01 -3.68
CA TYR A 101 -16.60 -9.16 -3.55
C TYR A 101 -16.52 -8.57 -2.14
N ILE A 102 -15.35 -8.72 -1.51
CA ILE A 102 -15.09 -8.22 -0.16
C ILE A 102 -14.16 -7.01 -0.25
N LEU A 103 -14.57 -5.88 0.35
CA LEU A 103 -13.76 -4.66 0.39
C LEU A 103 -12.78 -4.71 1.57
N ASN A 104 -11.50 -4.49 1.28
CA ASN A 104 -10.40 -4.45 2.25
C ASN A 104 -10.45 -5.64 3.22
N PRO A 105 -10.37 -6.89 2.71
CA PRO A 105 -10.38 -8.09 3.54
C PRO A 105 -9.23 -8.09 4.55
N GLU A 106 -9.38 -8.85 5.62
CA GLU A 106 -8.36 -8.97 6.67
C GLU A 106 -7.10 -9.67 6.12
N VAL A 107 -5.94 -9.42 6.76
CA VAL A 107 -4.67 -10.01 6.33
C VAL A 107 -4.74 -11.55 6.33
N ASP A 108 -5.45 -12.13 7.29
CA ASP A 108 -5.60 -13.58 7.40
C ASP A 108 -6.44 -14.19 6.27
N ASP A 109 -7.39 -13.43 5.71
CA ASP A 109 -8.14 -13.85 4.51
C ASP A 109 -7.26 -13.81 3.27
N MET A 110 -6.34 -12.86 3.18
CA MET A 110 -5.43 -12.76 2.03
C MET A 110 -4.22 -13.71 2.11
N GLN A 111 -4.03 -14.39 3.23
CA GLN A 111 -2.99 -15.41 3.37
C GLN A 111 -3.39 -16.73 2.71
N ASP A 112 -2.42 -17.38 2.09
CA ASP A 112 -2.53 -18.72 1.50
C ASP A 112 -3.72 -18.88 0.53
N LEU A 113 -4.04 -17.84 -0.25
CA LEU A 113 -5.12 -17.85 -1.26
C LEU A 113 -5.07 -19.07 -2.19
N ARG A 114 -3.87 -19.59 -2.50
CA ARG A 114 -3.70 -20.84 -3.28
C ARG A 114 -4.35 -22.06 -2.64
N LEU A 115 -4.44 -22.08 -1.32
CA LEU A 115 -4.95 -23.17 -0.51
C LEU A 115 -6.42 -22.98 -0.12
N LYS A 116 -6.99 -21.80 -0.37
CA LYS A 116 -8.37 -21.44 -0.02
C LYS A 116 -9.20 -21.22 -1.30
N PRO A 117 -9.77 -22.28 -1.88
CA PRO A 117 -10.48 -22.19 -3.17
C PRO A 117 -11.73 -21.31 -3.13
N GLU A 118 -12.27 -21.03 -1.96
CA GLU A 118 -13.32 -20.03 -1.72
C GLU A 118 -12.80 -18.58 -1.81
N GLN A 119 -11.53 -18.33 -1.51
CA GLN A 119 -10.88 -17.00 -1.53
C GLN A 119 -9.95 -16.87 -2.74
N ARG A 120 -10.47 -16.40 -3.89
CA ARG A 120 -9.79 -16.54 -5.21
C ARG A 120 -9.16 -15.27 -5.78
N LEU A 121 -9.25 -14.15 -5.08
CA LEU A 121 -8.82 -12.84 -5.60
C LEU A 121 -8.11 -12.03 -4.53
N ASP A 122 -6.93 -11.53 -4.85
CA ASP A 122 -6.32 -10.36 -4.21
C ASP A 122 -6.12 -9.30 -5.29
N LEU A 123 -6.94 -8.24 -5.25
CA LEU A 123 -6.93 -7.17 -6.23
C LEU A 123 -6.74 -5.83 -5.53
N VAL A 124 -5.59 -5.20 -5.74
CA VAL A 124 -5.36 -3.82 -5.33
C VAL A 124 -5.69 -2.88 -6.50
N VAL A 125 -6.56 -1.90 -6.23
CA VAL A 125 -6.93 -0.85 -7.18
C VAL A 125 -6.64 0.51 -6.57
N ALA A 126 -6.05 1.40 -7.36
CA ALA A 126 -5.93 2.80 -7.01
C ALA A 126 -6.37 3.71 -8.16
N GLY A 127 -7.06 4.80 -7.81
CA GLY A 127 -7.70 5.68 -8.78
C GLY A 127 -7.93 7.09 -8.25
N THR A 128 -8.14 8.02 -9.18
CA THR A 128 -8.73 9.32 -8.86
C THR A 128 -10.25 9.19 -8.85
N LYS A 129 -10.95 10.31 -8.67
CA LYS A 129 -12.41 10.36 -8.85
C LYS A 129 -12.86 9.94 -10.25
N ASP A 130 -12.03 10.22 -11.27
CA ASP A 130 -12.45 10.14 -12.68
C ASP A 130 -11.90 8.90 -13.39
N ALA A 131 -10.83 8.30 -12.89
CA ALA A 131 -10.16 7.20 -13.57
C ALA A 131 -9.42 6.25 -12.61
N VAL A 132 -9.40 4.98 -13.00
CA VAL A 132 -8.49 3.98 -12.43
C VAL A 132 -7.08 4.26 -12.93
N MET A 133 -6.12 4.32 -12.02
CA MET A 133 -4.72 4.68 -12.32
C MET A 133 -3.81 3.45 -12.28
N MET A 134 -4.09 2.52 -11.38
CA MET A 134 -3.24 1.36 -11.15
C MET A 134 -4.09 0.18 -10.67
N VAL A 135 -3.77 -0.99 -11.21
CA VAL A 135 -4.29 -2.27 -10.76
C VAL A 135 -3.10 -3.21 -10.58
N GLU A 136 -3.09 -3.93 -9.47
CA GLU A 136 -2.20 -5.06 -9.20
C GLU A 136 -3.05 -6.21 -8.69
N SER A 137 -2.88 -7.41 -9.22
CA SER A 137 -3.76 -8.52 -8.86
C SER A 137 -3.06 -9.86 -8.86
N GLU A 138 -3.47 -10.71 -7.93
CA GLU A 138 -3.22 -12.14 -7.96
C GLU A 138 -4.56 -12.88 -7.90
N ALA A 139 -4.76 -13.85 -8.79
CA ALA A 139 -5.97 -14.65 -8.86
C ALA A 139 -5.62 -16.11 -9.18
N TYR A 140 -6.36 -17.03 -8.56
CA TYR A 140 -6.16 -18.48 -8.65
C TYR A 140 -7.42 -19.19 -9.11
#